data_AF-B9EBM1-F1
#
_entry.id   AF-B9EBM1-F1
#
_cell.length_a   1.000
_cell.length_b   1.000
_cell.length_c   1.000
_cell.angle_alpha   90.00
_cell.angle_beta   90.00
_cell.angle_gamma   90.00
#
_symmetry.space_group_name_H-M   'P 1'
#
loop_
_entity.id
_entity.type
_entity.pdbx_description
1 polymer ?
#
loop_
_entity_poly.entity_id
_entity_poly.type
_entity_poly.pdbx_seq_one_letter_code
_entity_poly.pdbx_strand_id
1 'polypeptide(L)'
;MIISPNHATTINLSRENKRGAKMINDNMLKLNIQFFSEDETTEETIENGQENTETEEKVKTYTEDEFNERLQNELTRRLKQKDKEREEAIKEAEKLAKMNAQQKQEYEIEKMKRELEDYKQREALNDMRKEANNMLAERNINVKDDVLDFIVKTTAEETQKNVEAFAEAFNDAVNSKLQETLRQKSPKNLTATGLTKADILAIEDDQQRQNAIAQNRHLFR
;
A
#
# COMPACT_ATOMS: atom_id res chain seq x y z
N MET A 1 -17.16 41.60 54.72
CA MET A 1 -17.74 40.52 55.53
C MET A 1 -17.23 39.20 54.94
N ILE A 2 -16.32 38.53 55.68
CA ILE A 2 -16.12 37.07 55.75
C ILE A 2 -15.65 36.40 54.43
N ILE A 3 -14.37 36.08 54.17
CA ILE A 3 -13.39 35.22 54.85
C ILE A 3 -13.81 33.73 54.95
N SER A 4 -13.34 32.94 53.96
CA SER A 4 -12.75 31.57 54.05
C SER A 4 -13.60 30.39 54.57
N PRO A 5 -13.14 29.11 54.50
CA PRO A 5 -12.08 28.46 53.69
C PRO A 5 -12.44 27.05 53.11
N ASN A 6 -11.43 26.42 52.47
CA ASN A 6 -11.18 24.97 52.27
C ASN A 6 -11.67 24.38 50.94
N HIS A 7 -10.82 23.85 50.07
CA HIS A 7 -9.68 22.97 50.38
C HIS A 7 -8.45 23.29 49.52
N ALA A 8 -7.37 23.69 50.18
CA ALA A 8 -6.03 23.72 49.61
C ALA A 8 -5.49 22.29 49.58
N THR A 9 -5.23 21.74 48.40
CA THR A 9 -4.29 20.61 48.30
C THR A 9 -2.93 21.20 47.99
N THR A 10 -2.13 21.16 49.03
CA THR A 10 -0.76 21.63 49.18
C THR A 10 0.18 21.13 48.09
N ILE A 11 1.01 22.08 47.63
CA ILE A 11 2.36 21.87 47.11
C ILE A 11 3.09 20.83 47.96
N ASN A 12 3.67 19.81 47.31
CA ASN A 12 4.77 19.04 47.87
C ASN A 12 5.91 19.01 46.86
N LEU A 13 6.68 20.10 46.83
CA LEU A 13 8.10 20.06 46.48
C LEU A 13 8.85 19.41 47.65
N SER A 14 8.93 18.08 47.66
CA SER A 14 10.06 17.36 48.26
C SER A 14 9.88 15.85 48.10
N ARG A 15 10.60 15.29 47.13
CA ARG A 15 11.22 13.95 47.13
C ARG A 15 11.99 13.73 45.81
N GLU A 16 12.85 14.69 45.46
CA GLU A 16 14.09 14.35 44.78
C GLU A 16 14.98 13.59 45.78
N ASN A 17 15.81 12.68 45.27
CA ASN A 17 16.69 11.77 46.03
C ASN A 17 16.02 10.61 46.79
N LYS A 18 15.61 9.56 46.06
CA LYS A 18 15.76 8.15 46.53
C LYS A 18 15.49 7.05 45.47
N ARG A 19 15.42 7.37 44.18
CA ARG A 19 15.21 6.37 43.10
C ARG A 19 16.43 6.17 42.18
N GLY A 20 17.62 6.60 42.60
CA GLY A 20 18.89 6.30 41.91
C GLY A 20 19.63 5.06 42.44
N ALA A 21 19.14 4.41 43.50
CA ALA A 21 19.87 3.34 44.20
C ALA A 21 19.34 1.91 43.93
N LYS A 22 18.43 1.71 42.97
CA LYS A 22 17.77 0.42 42.71
C LYS A 22 17.98 -0.12 41.29
N MET A 23 19.13 0.17 40.67
CA MET A 23 19.51 -0.38 39.35
C MET A 23 21.02 -0.67 39.28
N ILE A 24 21.65 -1.18 40.35
CA ILE A 24 23.08 -1.58 40.34
C ILE A 24 23.28 -3.10 40.54
N ASN A 25 22.24 -3.87 40.90
CA ASN A 25 22.40 -5.30 41.23
C ASN A 25 21.99 -6.30 40.14
N ASP A 26 21.53 -5.86 38.97
CA ASP A 26 21.05 -6.78 37.92
C ASP A 26 22.12 -7.20 36.89
N ASN A 27 23.40 -6.84 37.11
CA ASN A 27 24.49 -7.28 36.23
C ASN A 27 25.70 -7.86 36.99
N MET A 28 25.48 -8.47 38.15
CA MET A 28 26.48 -9.37 38.73
C MET A 28 26.57 -10.62 37.87
N LEU A 29 27.73 -10.84 37.23
CA LEU A 29 28.05 -12.10 36.57
C LEU A 29 27.84 -13.25 37.57
N LYS A 30 26.87 -14.12 37.29
CA LYS A 30 26.76 -15.41 37.97
C LYS A 30 27.93 -16.27 37.51
N LEU A 31 28.98 -16.37 38.32
CA LEU A 31 30.04 -17.34 38.09
C LEU A 31 29.45 -18.75 38.28
N ASN A 32 29.45 -19.55 37.22
CA ASN A 32 29.13 -20.97 37.31
C ASN A 32 30.32 -21.71 37.91
N ILE A 33 30.30 -21.87 39.23
CA ILE A 33 31.32 -22.58 40.01
C ILE A 33 31.28 -24.11 39.80
N GLN A 34 30.20 -24.63 39.21
CA GLN A 34 30.02 -26.06 38.92
C GLN A 34 30.97 -26.62 37.86
N PHE A 35 31.64 -25.77 37.08
CA PHE A 35 32.65 -26.24 36.13
C PHE A 35 34.00 -26.56 36.79
N PHE A 36 34.15 -26.30 38.10
CA PHE A 36 35.38 -26.53 38.87
C PHE A 36 35.23 -27.61 39.96
N SER A 37 34.11 -28.35 40.00
CA SER A 37 33.81 -29.30 41.09
C SER A 37 33.59 -30.75 40.65
N GLU A 38 33.86 -31.10 39.39
CA GLU A 38 33.77 -32.50 38.93
C GLU A 38 35.14 -33.17 39.00
N ASP A 39 35.44 -33.74 40.16
CA ASP A 39 36.05 -35.07 40.24
C ASP A 39 34.92 -36.04 40.62
N GLU A 40 34.39 -36.78 39.63
CA GLU A 40 33.55 -37.94 39.90
C GLU A 40 34.44 -39.11 40.36
N THR A 41 34.18 -39.55 41.58
CA THR A 41 34.65 -40.78 42.18
C THR A 41 34.14 -42.01 41.44
N THR A 42 35.07 -42.82 40.92
CA THR A 42 34.91 -44.28 40.79
C THR A 42 35.95 -44.96 41.68
N GLU A 43 35.48 -45.77 42.63
CA GLU A 43 36.31 -46.51 43.59
C GLU A 43 37.17 -47.58 42.90
N GLU A 44 38.48 -47.59 43.16
CA GLU A 44 39.26 -48.80 43.41
C GLU A 44 40.54 -48.46 44.22
N THR A 45 40.85 -49.37 45.13
CA THR A 45 41.79 -49.40 46.28
C THR A 45 43.26 -48.95 46.13
N ILE A 46 43.76 -48.35 47.24
CA ILE A 46 45.07 -48.50 47.92
C ILE A 46 46.24 -47.53 47.62
N GLU A 47 46.71 -46.95 48.73
CA GLU A 47 48.07 -46.53 49.13
C GLU A 47 48.49 -45.04 49.14
N ASN A 48 48.98 -44.67 50.33
CA ASN A 48 49.58 -43.40 50.75
C ASN A 48 50.82 -43.02 49.91
N GLY A 49 50.96 -41.73 49.62
CA GLY A 49 52.22 -41.16 49.14
C GLY A 49 52.16 -39.64 49.08
N GLN A 50 52.58 -38.98 50.16
CA GLN A 50 52.93 -37.55 50.15
C GLN A 50 54.11 -37.32 49.19
N GLU A 51 54.00 -36.33 48.31
CA GLU A 51 55.18 -35.55 47.92
C GLU A 51 54.78 -34.13 47.51
N ASN A 52 55.14 -33.20 48.39
CA ASN A 52 55.05 -31.76 48.22
C ASN A 52 56.24 -31.33 47.36
N THR A 53 56.00 -30.77 46.18
CA THR A 53 57.03 -30.05 45.41
C THR A 53 56.69 -28.57 45.38
N GLU A 54 57.32 -27.83 46.28
CA GLU A 54 57.36 -26.37 46.28
C GLU A 54 58.08 -25.86 45.03
N THR A 55 57.35 -25.21 44.14
CA THR A 55 57.95 -24.39 43.08
C THR A 55 58.26 -23.01 43.66
N GLU A 56 59.54 -22.75 43.95
CA GLU A 56 60.03 -21.44 44.39
C GLU A 56 59.72 -20.34 43.34
N GLU A 57 58.74 -19.50 43.62
CA GLU A 57 58.53 -18.24 42.89
C GLU A 57 59.64 -17.23 43.26
N LYS A 58 60.62 -17.07 42.37
CA LYS A 58 61.60 -15.99 42.46
C LYS A 58 60.90 -14.63 42.33
N VAL A 59 60.69 -13.96 43.46
CA VAL A 59 60.23 -12.56 43.51
C VAL A 59 61.30 -11.66 42.88
N LYS A 60 61.04 -11.15 41.67
CA LYS A 60 61.89 -10.16 40.99
C LYS A 60 61.63 -8.77 41.60
N THR A 61 62.61 -8.21 42.30
CA THR A 61 62.61 -6.81 42.73
C THR A 61 63.04 -5.93 41.56
N TYR A 62 62.13 -5.08 41.06
CA TYR A 62 62.41 -4.13 39.98
C TYR A 62 62.98 -2.82 40.54
N THR A 63 63.86 -2.18 39.76
CA THR A 63 64.32 -0.82 40.06
C THR A 63 63.23 0.18 39.65
N GLU A 64 63.09 1.31 40.37
CA GLU A 64 61.99 2.27 40.18
C GLU A 64 61.89 2.83 38.74
N ASP A 65 63.04 2.95 38.06
CA ASP A 65 63.13 3.38 36.67
C ASP A 65 62.60 2.33 35.68
N GLU A 66 62.90 1.04 35.88
CA GLU A 66 62.39 -0.06 35.03
C GLU A 66 60.87 -0.23 35.17
N PHE A 67 60.34 0.04 36.37
CA PHE A 67 58.90 0.05 36.63
C PHE A 67 58.21 1.21 35.90
N ASN A 68 58.77 2.42 35.97
CA ASN A 68 58.24 3.59 35.28
C ASN A 68 58.26 3.41 33.74
N GLU A 69 59.32 2.82 33.19
CA GLU A 69 59.41 2.54 31.75
C GLU A 69 58.35 1.53 31.30
N ARG A 70 58.13 0.45 32.07
CA ARG A 70 57.03 -0.49 31.81
C ARG A 70 55.67 0.18 31.89
N LEU A 71 55.44 1.03 32.89
CA LEU A 71 54.18 1.72 33.06
C LEU A 71 53.89 2.67 31.88
N GLN A 72 54.89 3.42 31.43
CA GLN A 72 54.77 4.30 30.25
C GLN A 72 54.49 3.51 28.98
N ASN A 73 55.18 2.39 28.77
CA ASN A 73 54.95 1.49 27.64
C ASN A 73 53.54 0.88 27.66
N GLU A 74 53.06 0.47 28.83
CA GLU A 74 51.70 -0.07 29.01
C GLU A 74 50.64 1.01 28.76
N LEU A 75 50.86 2.24 29.26
CA LEU A 75 49.98 3.38 29.01
C LEU A 75 49.93 3.75 27.53
N THR A 76 51.07 3.83 26.84
CA THR A 76 51.08 4.11 25.39
C THR A 76 50.42 2.99 24.59
N ARG A 77 50.63 1.73 24.97
CA ARG A 77 49.94 0.60 24.34
C ARG A 77 48.43 0.69 24.53
N ARG A 78 47.98 1.01 25.75
CA ARG A 78 46.57 1.14 26.09
C ARG A 78 45.91 2.34 25.43
N LEU A 79 46.61 3.46 25.33
CA LEU A 79 46.16 4.64 24.58
C LEU A 79 46.01 4.33 23.09
N LYS A 80 47.04 3.72 22.45
CA LYS A 80 46.95 3.28 21.06
C LYS A 80 45.80 2.31 20.81
N GLN A 81 45.52 1.43 21.77
CA GLN A 81 44.41 0.49 21.67
C GLN A 81 43.06 1.21 21.83
N LYS A 82 42.94 2.15 22.76
CA LYS A 82 41.74 3.00 22.92
C LYS A 82 41.47 3.86 21.68
N ASP A 83 42.51 4.43 21.08
CA ASP A 83 42.39 5.26 19.88
C ASP A 83 41.91 4.42 18.68
N LYS A 84 42.44 3.21 18.52
CA LYS A 84 41.97 2.25 17.50
C LYS A 84 40.51 1.84 17.71
N GLU A 85 40.14 1.46 18.94
CA GLU A 85 38.74 1.13 19.29
C GLU A 85 37.80 2.30 18.99
N ARG A 86 38.22 3.53 19.28
CA ARG A 86 37.44 4.74 18.99
C ARG A 86 37.31 4.98 17.50
N GLU A 87 38.37 4.84 16.72
CA GLU A 87 38.32 4.99 15.27
C GLU A 87 37.42 3.93 14.61
N GLU A 88 37.49 2.68 15.08
CA GLU A 88 36.61 1.60 14.60
C GLU A 88 35.15 1.87 14.93
N ALA A 89 34.86 2.31 16.16
CA ALA A 89 33.50 2.70 16.57
C ALA A 89 32.96 3.88 15.75
N ILE A 90 33.79 4.88 15.43
CA ILE A 90 33.41 6.00 14.58
C ILE A 90 33.13 5.51 13.15
N LYS A 91 34.01 4.68 12.57
CA LYS A 91 33.83 4.14 11.21
C LYS A 91 32.58 3.27 11.09
N GLU A 92 32.29 2.45 12.11
CA GLU A 92 31.07 1.65 12.13
C GLU A 92 29.82 2.52 12.26
N ALA A 93 29.82 3.52 13.16
CA ALA A 93 28.73 4.46 13.30
C ALA A 93 28.49 5.29 12.01
N GLU A 94 29.56 5.73 11.35
CA GLU A 94 29.49 6.42 10.06
C GLU A 94 28.95 5.52 8.95
N LYS A 95 29.38 4.26 8.89
CA LYS A 95 28.86 3.27 7.93
C LYS A 95 27.37 3.02 8.16
N LEU A 96 26.95 2.86 9.41
CA LEU A 96 25.54 2.67 9.78
C LEU A 96 24.70 3.91 9.44
N ALA A 97 25.20 5.11 9.77
CA ALA A 97 24.53 6.38 9.47
C ALA A 97 24.42 6.61 7.95
N LYS A 98 25.49 6.32 7.19
CA LYS A 98 25.51 6.45 5.73
C LYS A 98 24.54 5.47 5.08
N MET A 99 24.49 4.21 5.54
CA MET A 99 23.50 3.24 5.06
C MET A 99 22.06 3.73 5.30
N ASN A 100 21.78 4.25 6.50
CA ASN A 100 20.45 4.77 6.83
C ASN A 100 20.08 5.99 5.97
N ALA A 101 21.04 6.90 5.73
CA ALA A 101 20.85 8.07 4.89
C ALA A 101 20.64 7.69 3.41
N GLN A 102 21.44 6.77 2.89
CA GLN A 102 21.32 6.29 1.50
C GLN A 102 19.99 5.58 1.27
N GLN A 103 19.57 4.69 2.18
CA GLN A 103 18.27 4.01 2.08
C GLN A 103 17.09 4.98 2.09
N LYS A 104 17.15 6.02 2.93
CA LYS A 104 16.13 7.09 2.94
C LYS A 104 16.11 7.85 1.63
N GLN A 105 17.27 8.24 1.12
CA GLN A 105 17.38 8.94 -0.16
C GLN A 105 16.90 8.08 -1.32
N GLU A 106 17.24 6.79 -1.36
CA GLU A 106 16.77 5.86 -2.38
C GLU A 106 15.25 5.71 -2.33
N TYR A 107 14.66 5.60 -1.14
CA TYR A 107 13.20 5.56 -0.98
C TYR A 107 12.53 6.86 -1.45
N GLU A 108 13.09 8.02 -1.11
CA GLU A 108 12.57 9.31 -1.57
C GLU A 108 12.69 9.45 -3.10
N ILE A 109 13.81 9.02 -3.68
CA ILE A 109 14.02 9.01 -5.13
C ILE A 109 13.05 8.05 -5.80
N GLU A 110 12.86 6.83 -5.27
CA GLU A 110 11.92 5.86 -5.83
C GLU A 110 10.49 6.39 -5.77
N LYS A 111 10.10 7.00 -4.64
CA LYS A 111 8.80 7.64 -4.49
C LYS A 111 8.60 8.75 -5.52
N MET A 112 9.57 9.65 -5.66
CA MET A 112 9.52 10.73 -6.66
C MET A 112 9.49 10.19 -8.09
N LYS A 113 10.24 9.13 -8.39
CA LYS A 113 10.22 8.46 -9.70
C LYS A 113 8.85 7.86 -10.00
N ARG A 114 8.24 7.18 -9.02
CA ARG A 114 6.90 6.60 -9.16
C ARG A 114 5.85 7.68 -9.38
N GLU A 115 5.91 8.78 -8.62
CA GLU A 115 5.03 9.92 -8.84
C GLU A 115 5.20 10.50 -10.26
N LEU A 116 6.44 10.68 -10.72
CA LEU A 116 6.72 11.14 -12.08
C LEU A 116 6.21 10.18 -13.16
N GLU A 117 6.34 8.88 -12.94
CA GLU A 117 5.85 7.86 -13.85
C GLU A 117 4.32 7.84 -13.89
N ASP A 118 3.65 7.92 -12.74
CA ASP A 118 2.19 8.04 -12.65
C ASP A 118 1.69 9.31 -13.37
N TYR A 119 2.38 10.44 -13.20
CA TYR A 119 2.04 11.67 -13.93
C TYR A 119 2.21 11.51 -15.44
N LYS A 120 3.32 10.93 -15.89
CA LYS A 120 3.56 10.66 -17.32
C LYS A 120 2.54 9.69 -17.90
N GLN A 121 2.16 8.65 -17.16
CA GLN A 121 1.13 7.70 -17.58
C GLN A 121 -0.24 8.40 -17.70
N ARG A 122 -0.61 9.24 -16.73
CA ARG A 122 -1.84 10.03 -16.81
C ARG A 122 -1.86 10.99 -17.98
N GLU A 123 -0.74 11.66 -18.25
CA GLU A 123 -0.60 12.56 -19.40
C GLU A 123 -0.75 11.80 -20.72
N ALA A 124 -0.05 10.67 -20.86
CA ALA A 124 -0.17 9.81 -22.04
C ALA A 124 -1.62 9.34 -22.26
N LEU A 125 -2.29 8.85 -21.21
CA LEU A 125 -3.70 8.47 -21.29
C LEU A 125 -4.60 9.66 -21.67
N ASN A 126 -4.33 10.86 -21.15
CA ASN A 126 -5.09 12.07 -21.50
C ASN A 126 -4.92 12.47 -22.97
N ASP A 127 -3.72 12.35 -23.52
CA ASP A 127 -3.48 12.65 -24.94
C ASP A 127 -4.14 11.60 -25.84
N MET A 128 -4.07 10.34 -25.47
CA MET A 128 -4.79 9.26 -26.15
C MET A 128 -6.31 9.43 -26.06
N ARG A 129 -6.84 9.94 -24.95
CA ARG A 129 -8.27 10.31 -24.82
C ARG A 129 -8.67 11.39 -25.81
N LYS A 130 -7.86 12.44 -25.96
CA LYS A 130 -8.13 13.50 -26.94
C LYS A 130 -8.12 12.94 -28.37
N GLU A 131 -7.15 12.08 -28.68
CA GLU A 131 -7.06 11.45 -30.00
C GLU A 131 -8.25 10.52 -30.28
N ALA A 132 -8.63 9.68 -29.31
CA ALA A 132 -9.83 8.84 -29.39
C ALA A 132 -11.10 9.68 -29.58
N ASN A 133 -11.23 10.80 -28.87
CA ASN A 133 -12.31 11.75 -29.05
C ASN A 133 -12.34 12.32 -30.47
N ASN A 134 -11.19 12.74 -30.99
CA ASN A 134 -11.09 13.28 -32.34
C ASN A 134 -11.50 12.22 -33.37
N MET A 135 -11.02 10.98 -33.23
CA MET A 135 -11.39 9.86 -34.11
C MET A 135 -12.89 9.54 -34.08
N LEU A 136 -13.53 9.63 -32.92
CA LEU A 136 -14.98 9.44 -32.78
C LEU A 136 -15.77 10.64 -33.34
N ALA A 137 -15.28 11.85 -33.12
CA ALA A 137 -15.86 13.08 -33.66
C ALA A 137 -15.82 13.11 -35.20
N GLU A 138 -14.73 12.62 -35.82
CA GLU A 138 -14.64 12.44 -37.27
C GLU A 138 -15.73 11.51 -37.82
N ARG A 139 -16.16 10.53 -37.02
CA ARG A 139 -17.28 9.63 -37.34
C ARG A 139 -18.65 10.20 -36.95
N ASN A 140 -18.72 11.48 -36.56
CA ASN A 140 -19.92 12.18 -36.04
C ASN A 140 -20.50 11.56 -34.76
N ILE A 141 -19.68 10.87 -33.98
CA ILE A 141 -20.07 10.27 -32.69
C ILE A 141 -19.48 11.14 -31.58
N ASN A 142 -20.33 11.92 -30.90
CA ASN A 142 -19.91 12.71 -29.76
C ASN A 142 -20.21 11.96 -28.46
N VAL A 143 -19.18 11.65 -27.67
CA VAL A 143 -19.29 10.83 -26.46
C VAL A 143 -18.81 11.62 -25.24
N LYS A 144 -19.36 11.30 -24.07
CA LYS A 144 -18.89 11.90 -22.80
C LYS A 144 -17.54 11.30 -22.41
N ASP A 145 -16.75 12.08 -21.68
CA ASP A 145 -15.42 11.66 -21.19
C ASP A 145 -15.46 10.34 -20.41
N ASP A 146 -16.51 10.11 -19.63
CA ASP A 146 -16.71 8.84 -18.89
C ASP A 146 -16.65 7.61 -19.79
N VAL A 147 -17.12 7.70 -21.04
CA VAL A 147 -17.12 6.56 -21.97
C VAL A 147 -15.74 6.36 -22.60
N LEU A 148 -14.99 7.44 -22.80
CA LEU A 148 -13.63 7.39 -23.35
C LEU A 148 -12.67 6.68 -22.41
N ASP A 149 -12.89 6.82 -21.09
CA ASP A 149 -12.12 6.11 -20.08
C ASP A 149 -12.18 4.59 -20.22
N PHE A 150 -13.28 4.06 -20.78
CA PHE A 150 -13.41 2.62 -21.07
C PHE A 150 -12.83 2.22 -22.42
N ILE A 151 -12.70 3.17 -23.36
CA ILE A 151 -12.22 2.93 -24.72
C ILE A 151 -10.68 3.02 -24.77
N VAL A 152 -10.11 3.98 -24.05
CA VAL A 152 -8.67 4.28 -24.03
C VAL A 152 -7.94 3.30 -23.13
N LYS A 153 -6.88 2.70 -23.67
CA LYS A 153 -6.01 1.76 -22.97
C LYS A 153 -4.56 2.26 -22.95
N THR A 154 -3.70 1.49 -22.30
CA THR A 154 -2.26 1.79 -22.18
C THR A 154 -1.51 1.82 -23.51
N THR A 155 -2.06 1.22 -24.57
CA THR A 155 -1.43 1.14 -25.90
C THR A 155 -2.29 1.81 -26.97
N ALA A 156 -1.63 2.49 -27.92
CA ALA A 156 -2.28 3.23 -29.00
C ALA A 156 -3.08 2.31 -29.94
N GLU A 157 -2.48 1.18 -30.32
CA GLU A 157 -3.12 0.20 -31.19
C GLU A 157 -4.42 -0.37 -30.57
N GLU A 158 -4.41 -0.67 -29.27
CA GLU A 158 -5.62 -1.14 -28.61
C GLU A 158 -6.67 -0.05 -28.48
N THR A 159 -6.27 1.20 -28.23
CA THR A 159 -7.20 2.34 -28.16
C THR A 159 -7.89 2.54 -29.51
N GLN A 160 -7.13 2.53 -30.61
CA GLN A 160 -7.71 2.65 -31.96
C GLN A 160 -8.68 1.50 -32.27
N LYS A 161 -8.28 0.25 -32.00
CA LYS A 161 -9.14 -0.92 -32.23
C LYS A 161 -10.43 -0.84 -31.40
N ASN A 162 -10.36 -0.37 -30.16
CA ASN A 162 -11.54 -0.20 -29.32
C ASN A 162 -12.43 0.94 -29.83
N VAL A 163 -11.85 2.05 -30.29
CA VAL A 163 -12.58 3.17 -30.91
C VAL A 163 -13.35 2.69 -32.14
N GLU A 164 -12.69 1.92 -33.01
CA GLU A 164 -13.30 1.35 -34.22
C GLU A 164 -14.45 0.39 -33.88
N ALA A 165 -14.21 -0.56 -32.98
CA ALA A 165 -15.22 -1.52 -32.54
C ALA A 165 -16.41 -0.83 -31.84
N PHE A 166 -16.16 0.21 -31.04
CA PHE A 166 -17.20 0.99 -30.41
C PHE A 166 -18.04 1.74 -31.45
N ALA A 167 -17.40 2.39 -32.43
CA ALA A 167 -18.11 3.11 -33.47
C ALA A 167 -19.02 2.19 -34.31
N GLU A 168 -18.55 0.98 -34.64
CA GLU A 168 -19.37 -0.03 -35.33
C GLU A 168 -20.57 -0.46 -34.48
N ALA A 169 -20.32 -0.88 -33.24
CA ALA A 169 -21.38 -1.33 -32.33
C ALA A 169 -22.42 -0.22 -32.04
N PHE A 170 -21.96 1.03 -31.93
CA PHE A 170 -22.83 2.19 -31.74
C PHE A 170 -23.75 2.40 -32.94
N ASN A 171 -23.19 2.39 -34.17
CA ASN A 171 -23.98 2.55 -35.38
C ASN A 171 -24.99 1.41 -35.54
N ASP A 172 -24.61 0.17 -35.26
CA ASP A 172 -25.51 -0.99 -35.31
C ASP A 172 -26.65 -0.89 -34.29
N ALA A 173 -26.35 -0.47 -33.06
CA ALA A 173 -27.36 -0.26 -32.03
C ALA A 173 -28.32 0.88 -32.39
N VAL A 174 -27.80 2.00 -32.91
CA VAL A 174 -28.63 3.13 -33.36
C VAL A 174 -29.49 2.72 -34.55
N ASN A 175 -28.93 2.02 -35.54
CA ASN A 175 -29.68 1.52 -36.70
C ASN A 175 -30.79 0.54 -36.28
N SER A 176 -30.48 -0.39 -35.37
CA SER A 176 -31.48 -1.31 -34.80
C SER A 176 -32.59 -0.55 -34.10
N LYS A 177 -32.24 0.47 -33.30
CA LYS A 177 -33.23 1.28 -32.60
C LYS A 177 -34.08 2.12 -33.55
N LEU A 178 -33.48 2.67 -34.60
CA LEU A 178 -34.19 3.39 -35.66
C LEU A 178 -35.13 2.44 -36.41
N GLN A 179 -34.71 1.22 -36.72
CA GLN A 179 -35.57 0.20 -37.35
C GLN A 179 -36.75 -0.19 -36.45
N GLU A 180 -36.52 -0.42 -35.15
CA GLU A 180 -37.60 -0.65 -34.19
C GLU A 180 -38.58 0.54 -34.17
N THR A 181 -38.05 1.77 -34.07
CA THR A 181 -38.85 2.98 -34.01
C THR A 181 -39.65 3.21 -35.30
N LEU A 182 -39.05 2.96 -36.47
CA LEU A 182 -39.72 3.03 -37.78
C LEU A 182 -40.80 1.96 -37.93
N ARG A 183 -40.54 0.73 -37.45
CA ARG A 183 -41.55 -0.34 -37.37
C ARG A 183 -42.70 0.05 -36.46
N GLN A 184 -42.42 0.73 -35.35
CA GLN A 184 -43.44 1.17 -34.39
C GLN A 184 -44.23 2.41 -34.85
N LYS A 185 -43.65 3.24 -35.74
CA LYS A 185 -44.27 4.44 -36.30
C LYS A 185 -45.01 4.23 -37.61
N SER A 186 -44.95 3.04 -38.21
CA SER A 186 -45.91 2.68 -39.24
C SER A 186 -47.29 2.75 -38.59
N PRO A 187 -48.24 3.58 -39.07
CA PRO A 187 -49.55 3.64 -38.47
C PRO A 187 -50.02 2.20 -38.39
N LYS A 188 -50.27 1.70 -37.16
CA LYS A 188 -51.03 0.47 -36.94
C LYS A 188 -52.13 0.58 -37.96
N ASN A 189 -52.14 -0.35 -38.93
CA ASN A 189 -53.05 -0.29 -40.06
C ASN A 189 -54.35 0.32 -39.56
N LEU A 190 -54.91 1.25 -40.34
CA LEU A 190 -56.35 1.41 -40.39
C LEU A 190 -56.92 -0.02 -40.54
N THR A 191 -57.02 -0.74 -39.43
CA THR A 191 -58.09 -1.67 -39.18
C THR A 191 -59.25 -0.77 -39.46
N ALA A 192 -59.90 -1.08 -40.57
CA ALA A 192 -61.18 -0.53 -40.91
C ALA A 192 -62.03 -0.65 -39.65
N THR A 193 -62.03 0.42 -38.87
CA THR A 193 -63.07 0.77 -37.91
C THR A 193 -64.29 1.26 -38.70
N GLY A 194 -64.21 1.28 -40.04
CA GLY A 194 -65.36 1.22 -40.92
C GLY A 194 -65.92 -0.20 -40.94
N LEU A 195 -67.22 -0.31 -40.68
CA LEU A 195 -67.98 -1.56 -40.78
C LEU A 195 -67.59 -2.32 -42.06
N THR A 196 -67.40 -3.64 -41.98
CA THR A 196 -67.21 -4.44 -43.19
C THR A 196 -68.54 -4.66 -43.91
N LYS A 197 -68.48 -5.11 -45.18
CA LYS A 197 -69.69 -5.48 -45.95
C LYS A 197 -70.56 -6.51 -45.20
N ALA A 198 -69.91 -7.46 -44.51
CA ALA A 198 -70.59 -8.48 -43.72
C ALA A 198 -71.26 -7.91 -42.47
N ASP A 199 -70.58 -7.00 -41.77
CA ASP A 199 -71.14 -6.34 -40.57
C ASP A 199 -72.35 -5.49 -40.93
N ILE A 200 -72.33 -4.81 -42.09
CA ILE A 200 -73.47 -4.03 -42.59
C ILE A 200 -74.63 -4.96 -42.97
N LEU A 201 -74.35 -6.10 -43.62
CA LEU A 201 -75.38 -7.05 -44.02
C LEU A 201 -76.00 -7.82 -42.84
N ALA A 202 -75.28 -7.95 -41.73
CA ALA A 202 -75.75 -8.60 -40.51
C ALA A 202 -76.69 -7.73 -39.65
N ILE A 203 -76.89 -6.45 -40.01
CA ILE A 203 -77.84 -5.56 -39.33
C ILE A 203 -79.28 -6.10 -39.57
N GLU A 204 -79.96 -6.47 -38.49
CA GLU A 204 -81.31 -7.05 -38.53
C GLU A 204 -82.36 -6.06 -39.10
N ASP A 205 -82.24 -4.77 -38.76
CA ASP A 205 -83.16 -3.73 -39.24
C ASP A 205 -82.84 -3.31 -40.68
N ASP A 206 -83.78 -3.55 -41.59
CA ASP A 206 -83.70 -3.25 -43.01
C ASP A 206 -83.41 -1.78 -43.33
N GLN A 207 -84.02 -0.84 -42.59
CA GLN A 207 -83.85 0.60 -42.82
C GLN A 207 -82.43 1.04 -42.43
N GLN A 208 -81.97 0.56 -41.27
CA GLN A 208 -80.62 0.85 -40.78
C GLN A 208 -79.56 0.22 -41.68
N ARG A 209 -79.80 -1.00 -42.17
CA ARG A 209 -78.93 -1.68 -43.13
C ARG A 209 -78.79 -0.88 -44.43
N GLN A 210 -79.90 -0.43 -45.02
CA GLN A 210 -79.85 0.36 -46.25
C GLN A 210 -79.13 1.71 -46.07
N ASN A 211 -79.34 2.38 -44.94
CA ASN A 211 -78.61 3.61 -44.61
C ASN A 211 -77.10 3.37 -44.45
N ALA A 212 -76.72 2.29 -43.80
CA ALA A 212 -75.32 1.90 -43.65
C ALA A 212 -74.66 1.53 -45.01
N ILE A 213 -75.41 0.89 -45.92
CA ILE A 213 -74.98 0.63 -47.30
C ILE A 213 -74.79 1.94 -48.07
N ALA A 214 -75.71 2.90 -47.93
CA ALA A 214 -75.63 4.19 -48.61
C ALA A 214 -74.43 5.02 -48.13
N GLN A 215 -74.18 5.03 -46.82
CA GLN A 215 -73.04 5.72 -46.21
C GLN A 215 -71.72 5.05 -46.57
N ASN A 216 -71.69 3.70 -46.64
CA ASN A 216 -70.50 2.93 -46.99
C ASN A 216 -70.58 2.34 -48.40
N ARG A 217 -71.08 3.11 -49.37
CA ARG A 217 -71.31 2.66 -50.77
C ARG A 217 -70.06 2.07 -51.42
N HIS A 218 -68.87 2.52 -51.01
CA HIS A 218 -67.59 2.00 -51.50
C HIS A 218 -67.38 0.50 -51.23
N LEU A 219 -68.06 -0.08 -50.24
CA LEU A 219 -68.02 -1.52 -49.91
C LEU A 219 -69.01 -2.38 -50.72
N PHE A 220 -69.93 -1.75 -51.46
CA PHE A 220 -71.03 -2.39 -52.20
C PHE A 220 -71.05 -2.03 -53.70
N ARG A 221 -69.93 -1.53 -54.23
CA ARG A 221 -69.77 -1.33 -55.67
C ARG A 221 -69.53 -2.65 -56.40
#